data_AF-A0A2E4CXR9-F1
#
_entry.id   AF-A0A2E4CXR9-F1
#
_cell.length_a   1.000
_cell.length_b   1.000
_cell.length_c   1.000
_cell.angle_alpha   90.00
_cell.angle_beta   90.00
_cell.angle_gamma   90.00
#
_symmetry.space_group_name_H-M   'P 1'
#
loop_
_entity.id
_entity.type
_entity.pdbx_description
1 polymer ?
#
loop_
_entity_poly.entity_id
_entity_poly.type
_entity_poly.pdbx_seq_one_letter_code
_entity_poly.pdbx_strand_id
1 'polypeptide(L)' 'MGITESRKLIRDFLKRCVEYADESIKRKKERGEDEGEISKWIAYRDFTEHAVMEVESGELDSWLEEGS' A
#
# COMPACT_ATOMS: atom_id res chain seq x y z
N MET A 1 -10.94 -7.78 17.41
CA MET A 1 -10.53 -8.61 16.25
C MET A 1 -9.19 -9.23 16.61
N GLY A 2 -8.90 -10.49 16.29
CA GLY A 2 -7.58 -11.07 16.61
C GLY A 2 -6.47 -10.46 15.76
N ILE A 3 -5.24 -10.38 16.26
CA ILE A 3 -4.11 -9.74 15.54
C ILE A 3 -3.91 -10.29 14.14
N THR A 4 -4.04 -11.62 13.95
CA THR A 4 -3.95 -12.27 12.65
C THR A 4 -5.04 -11.82 11.68
N GLU A 5 -6.27 -11.60 12.18
CA GLU A 5 -7.38 -11.11 11.37
C GLU A 5 -7.18 -9.63 11.01
N SER A 6 -6.68 -8.82 11.96
CA SER A 6 -6.32 -7.41 11.71
C SER A 6 -5.22 -7.29 10.65
N ARG A 7 -4.14 -8.08 10.76
CA ARG A 7 -3.08 -8.13 9.73
C ARG A 7 -3.63 -8.48 8.37
N LYS A 8 -4.45 -9.55 8.30
CA LYS A 8 -5.03 -10.02 7.05
C LYS A 8 -5.88 -8.92 6.40
N LEU A 9 -6.75 -8.28 7.17
CA LEU A 9 -7.61 -7.19 6.69
C LEU A 9 -6.79 -6.02 6.15
N ILE A 10 -5.81 -5.55 6.93
CA ILE A 10 -5.00 -4.38 6.57
C ILE A 10 -4.10 -4.69 5.37
N ARG A 11 -3.44 -5.84 5.35
CA ARG A 11 -2.67 -6.32 4.21
C ARG A 11 -3.52 -6.36 2.94
N ASP A 12 -4.71 -6.95 3.00
CA ASP A 12 -5.58 -7.07 1.83
C ASP A 12 -6.11 -5.70 1.36
N PHE A 13 -6.21 -4.72 2.26
CA PHE A 13 -6.51 -3.33 1.91
C PHE A 13 -5.32 -2.66 1.22
N LEU A 14 -4.12 -2.74 1.82
CA LEU A 14 -2.90 -2.15 1.26
C LEU A 14 -2.54 -2.75 -0.11
N LYS A 15 -2.75 -4.06 -0.33
CA LYS A 15 -2.57 -4.67 -1.66
C LYS A 15 -3.48 -4.07 -2.72
N ARG A 16 -4.74 -3.75 -2.38
CA ARG A 16 -5.65 -3.05 -3.29
C ARG A 16 -5.18 -1.61 -3.57
N CYS A 17 -4.58 -0.95 -2.58
CA CYS A 17 -3.97 0.37 -2.79
C CYS A 17 -2.79 0.33 -3.77
N VAL A 18 -1.94 -0.70 -3.69
CA VAL A 18 -0.84 -0.94 -4.64
C VAL A 18 -1.38 -1.16 -6.05
N GLU A 19 -2.34 -2.07 -6.22
CA GLU A 19 -2.96 -2.36 -7.52
C GLU A 19 -3.60 -1.11 -8.13
N TYR A 20 -4.34 -0.35 -7.32
CA TYR A 20 -4.92 0.93 -7.74
C TYR A 20 -3.85 1.94 -8.19
N ALA A 21 -2.73 2.02 -7.47
CA ALA A 21 -1.62 2.90 -7.83
C ALA A 21 -0.97 2.48 -9.16
N ASP A 22 -0.73 1.18 -9.37
CA ASP A 22 -0.17 0.66 -10.62
C ASP A 22 -1.07 1.00 -11.82
N GLU A 23 -2.39 0.80 -11.70
CA GLU A 23 -3.33 1.18 -12.73
C GLU A 23 -3.36 2.71 -12.96
N SER A 24 -3.28 3.48 -11.89
CA SER A 24 -3.22 4.95 -11.94
C SER A 24 -1.99 5.41 -12.70
N ILE A 25 -0.81 4.86 -12.38
CA ILE A 25 0.46 5.13 -13.07
C ILE A 25 0.35 4.78 -14.55
N LYS A 26 -0.21 3.62 -14.88
CA LYS A 26 -0.41 3.19 -16.28
C LYS A 26 -1.24 4.21 -17.06
N ARG A 27 -2.40 4.60 -16.53
CA ARG A 27 -3.28 5.60 -17.19
C ARG A 27 -2.60 6.96 -17.34
N LYS A 28 -1.81 7.40 -16.36
CA LYS A 28 -1.06 8.66 -16.41
C LYS A 28 0.01 8.66 -17.49
N LYS A 29 0.77 7.57 -17.59
CA LYS A 29 1.77 7.37 -18.66
C LYS A 29 1.12 7.38 -20.05
N GLU A 30 -0.02 6.69 -20.20
CA GLU A 30 -0.77 6.67 -21.47
C GLU A 30 -1.30 8.05 -21.88
N ARG A 31 -1.64 8.92 -20.91
CA ARG A 31 -2.10 10.30 -21.16
C ARG A 31 -0.96 11.30 -21.38
N GLY A 32 0.29 10.90 -21.17
CA GLY A 32 1.43 11.81 -21.20
C GLY A 32 1.41 12.85 -20.08
N GLU A 33 0.93 12.48 -18.89
CA GLU A 33 1.00 13.35 -17.70
C GLU A 33 2.47 13.63 -17.31
N ASP A 34 2.64 14.68 -16.49
CA ASP A 34 3.93 15.14 -16.00
C ASP A 34 4.72 14.03 -15.27
N GLU A 35 6.02 13.93 -15.56
CA GLU A 35 6.90 12.91 -14.98
C GLU A 35 7.04 13.05 -13.46
N GLY A 36 6.94 14.27 -12.93
CA GLY A 36 6.96 14.54 -11.50
C GLY A 36 5.71 14.00 -10.80
N GLU A 37 4.53 14.17 -11.39
CA GLU A 37 3.29 13.55 -10.90
C GLU A 37 3.34 12.03 -10.96
N ILE A 38 3.83 11.46 -12.06
CA ILE A 38 4.02 10.00 -12.19
C ILE A 38 4.99 9.49 -11.12
N SER A 39 6.07 10.22 -10.84
CA SER A 39 7.06 9.85 -9.83
C SER A 39 6.48 9.83 -8.41
N LYS A 40 5.59 10.76 -8.06
CA LYS A 40 4.88 10.74 -6.78
C LYS A 40 4.00 9.50 -6.63
N TRP A 41 3.32 9.10 -7.69
CA TRP A 41 2.51 7.88 -7.69
C TRP A 41 3.35 6.61 -7.56
N ILE A 42 4.52 6.57 -8.21
CA ILE A 42 5.48 5.46 -8.04
C ILE A 42 5.95 5.39 -6.58
N ALA A 43 6.35 6.52 -5.99
CA ALA A 43 6.77 6.55 -4.59
C ALA A 43 5.65 6.06 -3.65
N TYR A 44 4.41 6.54 -3.85
CA TYR A 44 3.26 6.04 -3.09
C TYR A 44 3.08 4.52 -3.22
N ARG A 45 3.17 3.98 -4.44
CA ARG A 45 3.05 2.55 -4.71
C ARG A 45 4.14 1.75 -4.00
N ASP A 46 5.40 2.16 -4.12
CA ASP A 46 6.56 1.48 -3.55
C ASP A 46 6.52 1.46 -2.01
N PHE A 47 6.23 2.60 -1.37
CA PHE A 47 6.10 2.65 0.09
C PHE A 47 4.89 1.88 0.61
N THR A 48 3.80 1.84 -0.15
CA THR A 48 2.62 1.03 0.22
C THR A 48 2.94 -0.46 0.12
N GLU A 49 3.67 -0.89 -0.91
CA GLU A 49 4.16 -2.27 -1.03
C GLU A 49 5.12 -2.63 0.11
N HIS A 50 5.97 -1.69 0.54
CA HIS A 50 6.79 -1.87 1.72
C HIS A 50 5.95 -2.10 2.98
N ALA A 51 4.93 -1.27 3.22
CA ALA A 51 4.03 -1.43 4.35
C ALA A 51 3.26 -2.77 4.32
N VAL A 52 2.93 -3.30 3.15
CA VAL A 52 2.36 -4.66 3.02
C VAL A 52 3.29 -5.70 3.66
N MET A 53 4.60 -5.61 3.40
CA MET A 53 5.60 -6.55 3.94
C MET A 53 5.77 -6.39 5.46
N GLU A 54 5.75 -5.16 5.98
CA GLU A 54 5.83 -4.89 7.43
C GLU A 54 4.60 -5.45 8.17
N VAL A 55 3.41 -5.34 7.58
CA VAL A 55 2.18 -5.95 8.13
C VAL A 55 2.20 -7.48 8.04
N GLU A 56 2.67 -8.04 6.92
CA GLU A 56 2.76 -9.50 6.73
C GLU A 56 3.77 -10.15 7.69
N SER A 57 4.89 -9.49 7.93
CA SER A 57 5.96 -9.96 8.84
C SER A 57 5.61 -9.78 10.32
N GLY A 58 4.66 -8.89 10.65
CA GLY A 58 4.29 -8.56 12.02
C GLY A 58 5.15 -7.44 12.64
N GLU A 59 5.97 -6.76 11.86
CA GLU A 59 6.77 -5.61 12.35
C GLU A 59 5.87 -4.49 12.90
N LEU A 60 4.65 -4.35 12.36
CA LEU A 60 3.66 -3.35 12.80
C LEU A 60 2.64 -3.87 13.82
N ASP A 61 2.88 -5.01 14.45
CA ASP A 61 1.96 -5.62 15.41
C ASP A 61 1.55 -4.71 16.56
N SER A 62 2.52 -4.01 17.13
CA SER A 62 2.30 -3.08 18.23
C SER A 62 1.24 -2.01 17.89
N TRP A 63 1.17 -1.57 16.63
CA TRP A 63 0.20 -0.56 16.20
C TRP A 63 -1.22 -1.14 16.08
N LEU A 64 -1.34 -2.45 15.84
CA LEU A 64 -2.62 -3.15 15.74
C LEU A 64 -3.18 -3.53 17.10
N GLU A 65 -2.29 -3.70 18.10
CA GLU A 65 -2.65 -3.98 19.49
C GLU A 65 -3.11 -2.72 20.22
N GLU A 66 -2.45 -1.57 20.00
CA GLU A 66 -2.80 -0.29 20.64
C GLU A 66 -4.14 0.30 20.15
N GLY A 67 -4.59 -0.08 18.95
CA GLY A 67 -5.86 0.36 18.36
C GLY A 67 -7.05 -0.56 18.61
N SER A 68 -6.88 -1.63 19.41
CA SER A 68 -7.88 -2.69 19.65
C SER A 68 -8.70 -2.51 20.92
#